data_AF-A0A1H7YQY1-F1
#
_entry.id   AF-A0A1H7YQY1-F1
#
_cell.length_a   1.000
_cell.length_b   1.000
_cell.length_c   1.000
_cell.angle_alpha   90.00
_cell.angle_beta   90.00
_cell.angle_gamma   90.00
#
_symmetry.space_group_name_H-M   'P 1'
#
loop_
_entity.id
_entity.type
_entity.pdbx_description
1 polymer ?
#
loop_
_entity_poly.entity_id
_entity_poly.type
_entity_poly.pdbx_seq_one_letter_code
_entity_poly.pdbx_strand_id
1 'polypeptide(L)'
;MKRFLHYTAAMLVVLLLFGGCAGTKGKPVLSSACEPSAIANEQPDSDEKSLWQTDDFEEPKEAQNNYIVTLADGIAANILEPGMQDADKVKAAYEYVIANTFFAPPVGLDSWRIYDDKAVPSYIENRALSPLAYGIGSCEDYAAALTLLLQRMGFEARYVPGLTISVKGDFVDHAWTAVKIGYTWYHLDSQLEDNVIRSDTIAYRYFLKSDEYMLADHRWGENLIRYGGLTAEQIAEIQENYLLPACTANFRTPAPTHLQQTPRKNRKEVIAKINEKMKLYEQKQGRLDEAELNITPPVFGDTGYGPKD
;
A
#
# COMPACT_ATOMS: atom_id res chain seq x y z
N MET A 1 27.77 27.09 34.71
CA MET A 1 26.68 27.61 35.57
C MET A 1 25.37 27.01 35.09
N LYS A 2 24.68 26.32 36.00
CA LYS A 2 23.40 25.63 35.77
C LYS A 2 22.30 26.63 35.38
N ARG A 3 21.37 26.22 34.52
CA ARG A 3 19.93 26.45 34.72
C ARG A 3 19.09 25.51 33.86
N PHE A 4 18.53 24.53 34.55
CA PHE A 4 17.37 23.73 34.16
C PHE A 4 16.16 24.64 33.97
N LEU A 5 15.34 24.37 32.95
CA LEU A 5 13.99 24.92 32.86
C LEU A 5 12.99 23.75 32.96
N HIS A 6 12.16 23.84 33.99
CA HIS A 6 11.12 22.89 34.36
C HIS A 6 9.92 23.04 33.42
N TYR A 7 9.41 21.93 32.88
CA TYR A 7 8.08 21.86 32.29
C TYR A 7 7.10 21.42 33.38
N THR A 8 6.21 22.33 33.79
CA THR A 8 5.07 22.01 34.66
C THR A 8 3.89 21.56 33.82
N ALA A 9 3.37 20.37 34.15
CA ALA A 9 2.13 19.82 33.63
C ALA A 9 0.92 20.66 34.05
N ALA A 10 0.02 20.95 33.11
CA ALA A 10 -1.31 21.46 33.40
C ALA A 10 -2.33 20.38 33.00
N MET A 11 -2.85 19.73 34.03
CA MET A 11 -3.91 18.73 33.99
C MET A 11 -5.25 19.47 34.01
N LEU A 12 -6.03 19.45 32.92
CA LEU A 12 -7.39 19.99 32.91
C LEU A 12 -8.39 18.85 33.12
N VAL A 13 -8.92 18.79 34.34
CA VAL A 13 -10.05 17.96 34.75
C VAL A 13 -11.34 18.67 34.32
N VAL A 14 -12.20 18.02 33.54
CA VAL A 14 -13.59 18.45 33.34
C VAL A 14 -14.49 17.39 33.97
N LEU A 15 -15.11 17.74 35.09
CA LEU A 15 -16.11 16.93 35.80
C LEU A 15 -17.52 17.41 35.44
N LEU A 16 -18.31 16.47 34.92
CA LEU A 16 -19.75 16.22 35.04
C LEU A 16 -20.67 17.31 35.60
N LEU A 17 -21.74 17.60 34.86
CA LEU A 17 -23.07 17.87 35.43
C LEU A 17 -24.14 17.01 34.76
N PHE A 18 -24.80 16.19 35.57
CA PHE A 18 -26.01 15.45 35.29
C PHE A 18 -27.21 16.41 35.20
N GLY A 19 -28.10 16.15 34.25
CA GLY A 19 -29.44 16.74 34.18
C GLY A 19 -30.39 15.76 33.51
N GLY A 20 -30.94 14.83 34.28
CA GLY A 20 -32.07 14.00 33.86
C GLY A 20 -33.39 14.69 34.18
N CYS A 21 -34.36 14.58 33.27
CA CYS A 21 -35.78 14.67 33.58
C CYS A 21 -36.56 13.76 32.61
N ALA A 22 -37.28 12.79 33.19
CA ALA A 22 -38.21 11.91 32.51
C ALA A 22 -39.52 12.64 32.19
N GLY A 23 -40.15 12.29 31.07
CA GLY A 23 -41.46 12.79 30.65
C GLY A 23 -42.16 11.83 29.70
N THR A 24 -43.25 11.24 30.19
CA THR A 24 -43.98 10.06 29.72
C THR A 24 -44.92 10.23 28.52
N LYS A 25 -45.12 9.10 27.80
CA LYS A 25 -46.39 8.53 27.26
C LYS A 25 -47.06 9.18 26.03
N GLY A 26 -47.20 8.37 24.97
CA GLY A 26 -48.17 8.60 23.90
C GLY A 26 -48.11 7.62 22.71
N LYS A 27 -48.67 6.42 22.87
CA LYS A 27 -49.36 5.63 21.81
C LYS A 27 -50.53 4.94 22.51
N PRO A 28 -51.75 4.91 21.93
CA PRO A 28 -52.05 3.89 20.92
C PRO A 28 -53.12 4.29 19.87
N VAL A 29 -53.19 3.60 18.73
CA VAL A 29 -54.42 2.97 18.20
C VAL A 29 -54.02 1.81 17.26
N LEU A 30 -54.62 0.65 17.54
CA LEU A 30 -54.64 -0.60 16.77
C LEU A 30 -55.83 -0.59 15.79
N SER A 31 -55.67 -1.24 14.62
CA SER A 31 -56.68 -1.99 13.86
C SER A 31 -56.06 -2.28 12.46
N SER A 32 -56.06 -3.47 11.85
CA SER A 32 -56.72 -4.75 12.12
C SER A 32 -55.91 -5.86 11.45
N ALA A 33 -55.93 -7.06 12.03
CA ALA A 33 -55.39 -8.27 11.43
C ALA A 33 -56.42 -8.90 10.45
N CYS A 34 -55.93 -9.49 9.36
CA CYS A 34 -56.57 -10.62 8.70
C CYS A 34 -55.49 -11.47 8.01
N GLU A 35 -55.29 -12.71 8.48
CA GLU A 35 -54.49 -13.77 7.83
C GLU A 35 -55.37 -14.56 6.81
N PRO A 36 -54.90 -15.68 6.22
CA PRO A 36 -54.07 -15.71 5.02
C PRO A 36 -54.80 -16.44 3.88
N SER A 37 -54.46 -16.16 2.62
CA SER A 37 -55.01 -16.93 1.49
C SER A 37 -53.90 -17.52 0.62
N ALA A 38 -53.88 -18.85 0.62
CA ALA A 38 -53.52 -19.81 -0.41
C ALA A 38 -52.46 -19.43 -1.48
N ILE A 39 -51.40 -20.23 -1.45
CA ILE A 39 -50.43 -20.46 -2.52
C ILE A 39 -51.18 -20.90 -3.79
N ALA A 40 -51.03 -20.13 -4.87
CA ALA A 40 -51.29 -20.59 -6.23
C ALA A 40 -49.98 -20.49 -7.02
N ASN A 41 -49.68 -21.61 -7.68
CA ASN A 41 -48.46 -21.92 -8.40
C ASN A 41 -48.56 -21.34 -9.81
N GLU A 42 -47.80 -20.30 -10.14
CA GLU A 42 -47.63 -19.82 -11.51
C GLU A 42 -46.15 -19.77 -11.86
N GLN A 43 -45.76 -20.57 -12.85
CA GLN A 43 -44.44 -20.56 -13.47
C GLN A 43 -44.21 -19.20 -14.13
N PRO A 44 -43.04 -18.57 -13.94
CA PRO A 44 -42.72 -17.37 -14.69
C PRO A 44 -42.33 -17.71 -16.13
N ASP A 45 -42.98 -16.95 -16.99
CA ASP A 45 -42.88 -16.85 -18.44
C ASP A 45 -41.42 -16.67 -18.90
N SER A 46 -41.07 -17.39 -19.96
CA SER A 46 -39.78 -17.31 -20.63
C SER A 46 -39.79 -16.10 -21.55
N ASP A 47 -39.20 -14.98 -21.11
CA ASP A 47 -38.54 -14.00 -21.98
C ASP A 47 -38.04 -12.80 -21.16
N GLU A 48 -36.87 -12.97 -20.51
CA GLU A 48 -36.07 -11.83 -20.06
C GLU A 48 -34.61 -12.05 -20.48
N LYS A 49 -34.35 -11.81 -21.77
CA LYS A 49 -33.01 -11.47 -22.24
C LYS A 49 -32.65 -10.10 -21.66
N SER A 50 -31.93 -10.07 -20.55
CA SER A 50 -31.38 -8.84 -20.01
C SER A 50 -29.95 -9.04 -19.48
N LEU A 51 -29.01 -8.57 -20.29
CA LEU A 51 -27.96 -7.63 -19.91
C LEU A 51 -26.95 -8.09 -18.84
N TRP A 52 -26.36 -9.27 -19.04
CA TRP A 52 -24.98 -9.50 -18.62
C TRP A 52 -24.10 -9.41 -19.85
N GLN A 53 -23.82 -8.18 -20.29
CA GLN A 53 -22.62 -7.94 -21.09
C GLN A 53 -21.47 -8.31 -20.17
N THR A 54 -20.76 -9.35 -20.54
CA THR A 54 -19.47 -9.68 -19.94
C THR A 54 -18.61 -8.44 -20.14
N ASP A 55 -18.39 -7.67 -19.08
CA ASP A 55 -17.28 -6.74 -19.02
C ASP A 55 -16.06 -7.50 -19.53
N ASP A 56 -15.41 -6.94 -20.55
CA ASP A 56 -14.20 -7.49 -21.15
C ASP A 56 -13.18 -7.67 -20.04
N PHE A 57 -13.16 -8.87 -19.46
CA PHE A 57 -12.11 -9.33 -18.57
C PHE A 57 -10.91 -9.47 -19.48
N GLU A 58 -10.14 -8.38 -19.60
CA GLU A 58 -8.85 -8.42 -20.27
C GLU A 58 -8.06 -9.53 -19.58
N GLU A 59 -7.84 -10.63 -20.32
CA GLU A 59 -7.03 -11.74 -19.80
C GLU A 59 -5.72 -11.15 -19.26
N PRO A 60 -5.24 -11.60 -18.09
CA PRO A 60 -3.97 -11.11 -17.57
C PRO A 60 -2.92 -11.28 -18.65
N LYS A 61 -2.39 -10.15 -19.17
CA LYS A 61 -1.25 -10.18 -20.10
C LYS A 61 -0.21 -11.12 -19.49
N GLU A 62 0.19 -12.15 -20.23
CA GLU A 62 1.16 -13.13 -19.74
C GLU A 62 2.28 -12.39 -19.02
N ALA A 63 2.47 -12.69 -17.74
CA ALA A 63 3.47 -12.02 -16.94
C ALA A 63 4.84 -12.28 -17.58
N GLN A 64 5.38 -11.25 -18.22
CA GLN A 64 6.69 -11.30 -18.82
C GLN A 64 7.69 -11.62 -17.70
N ASN A 65 8.24 -12.84 -17.74
CA ASN A 65 8.96 -13.40 -16.59
C ASN A 65 10.39 -12.84 -16.54
N ASN A 66 10.52 -11.58 -16.14
CA ASN A 66 11.80 -10.92 -15.94
C ASN A 66 12.42 -11.32 -14.58
N TYR A 67 13.70 -10.96 -14.38
CA TYR A 67 14.44 -11.25 -13.14
C TYR A 67 13.71 -10.79 -11.87
N ILE A 68 13.08 -9.62 -11.91
CA ILE A 68 12.43 -9.01 -10.75
C ILE A 68 11.15 -9.78 -10.40
N VAL A 69 10.38 -10.17 -11.41
CA VAL A 69 9.19 -11.03 -11.25
C VAL A 69 9.58 -12.40 -10.68
N THR A 70 10.63 -13.03 -11.22
CA THR A 70 11.14 -14.31 -10.71
C THR A 70 11.61 -14.20 -9.25
N LEU A 71 12.26 -13.08 -8.89
CA LEU A 71 12.66 -12.80 -7.51
C LEU A 71 11.45 -12.68 -6.58
N ALA A 72 10.43 -11.93 -7.01
CA ALA A 72 9.19 -11.76 -6.25
C ALA A 72 8.42 -13.08 -6.09
N ASP A 73 8.35 -13.92 -7.14
CA ASP A 73 7.74 -15.25 -7.10
C ASP A 73 8.45 -16.18 -6.11
N GLY A 74 9.79 -16.18 -6.14
CA GLY A 74 10.59 -16.97 -5.20
C GLY A 74 10.38 -16.53 -3.75
N ILE A 75 10.28 -15.22 -3.50
CA ILE A 75 9.95 -14.69 -2.17
C ILE A 75 8.53 -15.09 -1.75
N ALA A 76 7.54 -14.89 -2.62
CA ALA A 76 6.15 -15.24 -2.36
C ALA A 76 6.01 -16.74 -2.02
N ALA A 77 6.66 -17.62 -2.78
CA ALA A 77 6.66 -19.05 -2.50
C ALA A 77 7.26 -19.43 -1.14
N ASN A 78 8.23 -18.66 -0.64
CA ASN A 78 8.87 -18.92 0.65
C ASN A 78 8.08 -18.41 1.87
N ILE A 79 7.19 -17.43 1.68
CA ILE A 79 6.43 -16.83 2.79
C ILE A 79 4.97 -17.31 2.84
N LEU A 80 4.52 -18.05 1.82
CA LEU A 80 3.19 -18.64 1.78
C LEU A 80 3.20 -20.09 2.27
N GLU A 81 2.20 -20.42 3.08
CA GLU A 81 1.95 -21.78 3.54
C GLU A 81 0.59 -22.29 3.03
N PRO A 82 0.44 -23.61 2.76
CA PRO A 82 -0.84 -24.18 2.38
C PRO A 82 -1.94 -23.88 3.40
N GLY A 83 -3.09 -23.39 2.94
CA GLY A 83 -4.26 -23.13 3.78
C GLY A 83 -4.31 -21.74 4.42
N MET A 84 -3.32 -20.86 4.18
CA MET A 84 -3.40 -19.46 4.58
C MET A 84 -4.65 -18.78 4.02
N GLN A 85 -5.36 -18.03 4.87
CA GLN A 85 -6.44 -17.16 4.42
C GLN A 85 -5.85 -15.93 3.74
N ASP A 86 -6.63 -15.26 2.90
CA ASP A 86 -6.13 -14.13 2.10
C ASP A 86 -5.53 -13.00 2.95
N ALA A 87 -6.16 -12.66 4.08
CA ALA A 87 -5.60 -11.69 5.02
C ALA A 87 -4.25 -12.12 5.61
N ASP A 88 -4.04 -13.43 5.83
CA ASP A 88 -2.77 -13.97 6.34
C ASP A 88 -1.68 -13.95 5.27
N LYS A 89 -2.03 -14.22 4.00
CA LYS A 89 -1.09 -14.07 2.87
C LYS A 89 -0.63 -12.62 2.72
N VAL A 90 -1.59 -11.68 2.76
CA VAL A 90 -1.30 -10.24 2.70
C VAL A 90 -0.44 -9.81 3.89
N LYS A 91 -0.74 -10.32 5.09
CA LYS A 91 0.06 -10.09 6.30
C LYS A 91 1.48 -10.62 6.13
N ALA A 92 1.67 -11.81 5.58
CA ALA A 92 3.00 -12.39 5.35
C ALA A 92 3.84 -11.53 4.40
N ALA A 93 3.26 -11.05 3.29
CA ALA A 93 3.95 -10.13 2.38
C ALA A 93 4.29 -8.79 3.05
N TYR A 94 3.35 -8.23 3.80
CA TYR A 94 3.53 -6.99 4.56
C TYR A 94 4.69 -7.09 5.57
N GLU A 95 4.68 -8.13 6.38
CA GLU A 95 5.73 -8.40 7.37
C GLU A 95 7.08 -8.71 6.71
N TYR A 96 7.09 -9.44 5.59
CA TYR A 96 8.31 -9.72 4.85
C TYR A 96 9.00 -8.42 4.42
N VAL A 97 8.27 -7.49 3.79
CA VAL A 97 8.85 -6.21 3.33
C VAL A 97 9.42 -5.42 4.51
N ILE A 98 8.68 -5.33 5.63
CA ILE A 98 9.10 -4.60 6.84
C ILE A 98 10.31 -5.23 7.52
N ALA A 99 10.36 -6.56 7.60
CA ALA A 99 11.46 -7.27 8.24
C ALA A 99 12.74 -7.25 7.39
N ASN A 100 12.61 -7.20 6.06
CA ASN A 100 13.74 -7.38 5.14
C ASN A 100 14.21 -6.10 4.45
N THR A 101 13.58 -4.96 4.73
CA THR A 101 13.95 -3.67 4.15
C THR A 101 14.30 -2.69 5.25
N PHE A 102 15.26 -1.79 5.00
CA PHE A 102 15.45 -0.61 5.83
C PHE A 102 15.40 0.66 4.99
N PHE A 103 14.89 1.72 5.60
CA PHE A 103 14.70 3.01 4.96
C PHE A 103 16.03 3.70 4.62
N ALA A 104 16.33 3.84 3.32
CA ALA A 104 17.45 4.59 2.76
C ALA A 104 17.29 4.71 1.22
N PRO A 105 18.04 5.61 0.54
CA PRO A 105 17.95 5.70 -0.91
C PRO A 105 18.24 4.35 -1.59
N PRO A 106 17.49 3.99 -2.65
CA PRO A 106 17.59 2.69 -3.32
C PRO A 106 18.99 2.41 -3.88
N VAL A 107 19.27 1.14 -4.19
CA VAL A 107 20.51 0.66 -4.78
C VAL A 107 20.22 -0.38 -5.88
N GLY A 108 21.06 -0.41 -6.91
CA GLY A 108 21.00 -1.47 -7.93
C GLY A 108 19.73 -1.50 -8.77
N LEU A 109 19.07 -0.35 -8.99
CA LEU A 109 17.86 -0.23 -9.84
C LEU A 109 18.10 -0.62 -11.30
N ASP A 110 19.36 -0.69 -11.75
CA ASP A 110 19.75 -1.15 -13.07
C ASP A 110 20.35 -2.57 -13.07
N SER A 111 20.43 -3.22 -11.91
CA SER A 111 21.08 -4.52 -11.77
C SER A 111 20.33 -5.68 -12.42
N TRP A 112 19.08 -5.47 -12.86
CA TRP A 112 18.35 -6.44 -13.67
C TRP A 112 19.01 -6.67 -15.05
N ARG A 113 19.79 -5.70 -15.56
CA ARG A 113 20.42 -5.73 -16.90
C ARG A 113 21.46 -6.83 -17.10
N ILE A 114 21.94 -7.43 -16.02
CA ILE A 114 22.93 -8.53 -16.06
C ILE A 114 22.30 -9.92 -15.98
N TYR A 115 20.97 -9.99 -16.06
CA TYR A 115 20.20 -11.24 -16.13
C TYR A 115 19.57 -11.41 -17.53
N ASP A 116 18.90 -12.55 -17.72
CA ASP A 116 18.53 -13.05 -19.06
C ASP A 116 17.45 -12.21 -19.78
N ASP A 117 16.53 -11.59 -19.03
CA ASP A 117 15.56 -10.63 -19.59
C ASP A 117 16.08 -9.19 -19.43
N LYS A 118 16.21 -8.51 -20.57
CA LYS A 118 16.73 -7.14 -20.68
C LYS A 118 15.65 -6.13 -21.06
N ALA A 119 14.38 -6.52 -21.08
CA ALA A 119 13.31 -5.56 -21.20
C ALA A 119 13.36 -4.56 -20.03
N VAL A 120 13.13 -3.28 -20.32
CA VAL A 120 13.05 -2.25 -19.27
C VAL A 120 11.84 -2.58 -18.39
N PRO A 121 12.03 -2.82 -17.09
CA PRO A 121 10.93 -3.14 -16.20
C PRO A 121 10.00 -1.94 -16.02
N SER A 122 8.74 -2.22 -15.69
CA SER A 122 7.79 -1.20 -15.25
C SER A 122 8.29 -0.44 -14.03
N TYR A 123 7.70 0.73 -13.74
CA TYR A 123 8.03 1.51 -12.54
C TYR A 123 7.96 0.66 -11.27
N ILE A 124 6.88 -0.12 -11.10
CA ILE A 124 6.67 -0.96 -9.92
C ILE A 124 7.74 -2.04 -9.81
N GLU A 125 8.04 -2.75 -10.88
CA GLU A 125 9.10 -3.76 -10.87
C GLU A 125 10.46 -3.13 -10.56
N ASN A 126 10.81 -2.03 -11.23
CA ASN A 126 12.11 -1.38 -11.05
C ASN A 126 12.30 -0.89 -9.61
N ARG A 127 11.32 -0.20 -9.03
CA ARG A 127 11.37 0.27 -7.63
C ARG A 127 11.30 -0.91 -6.63
N ALA A 128 10.64 -2.01 -6.96
CA ALA A 128 10.63 -3.22 -6.12
C ALA A 128 11.99 -3.94 -6.03
N LEU A 129 12.86 -3.77 -7.03
CA LEU A 129 14.15 -4.47 -7.10
C LEU A 129 15.03 -4.20 -5.88
N SER A 130 15.15 -2.95 -5.46
CA SER A 130 16.07 -2.58 -4.37
C SER A 130 15.68 -3.21 -3.01
N PRO A 131 14.41 -3.15 -2.56
CA PRO A 131 13.96 -3.85 -1.37
C PRO A 131 14.09 -5.38 -1.50
N LEU A 132 13.61 -5.96 -2.59
CA LEU A 132 13.51 -7.41 -2.72
C LEU A 132 14.89 -8.08 -2.86
N ALA A 133 15.83 -7.46 -3.57
CA ALA A 133 17.17 -8.03 -3.79
C ALA A 133 18.19 -7.60 -2.72
N TYR A 134 18.06 -6.37 -2.21
CA TYR A 134 19.11 -5.75 -1.40
C TYR A 134 18.64 -5.37 0.01
N GLY A 135 17.33 -5.25 0.25
CA GLY A 135 16.76 -4.88 1.53
C GLY A 135 16.95 -3.41 1.87
N ILE A 136 16.94 -2.54 0.84
CA ILE A 136 17.15 -1.10 0.98
C ILE A 136 16.11 -0.38 0.12
N GLY A 137 15.45 0.65 0.63
CA GLY A 137 14.55 1.45 -0.19
C GLY A 137 13.92 2.63 0.55
N SER A 138 13.37 3.58 -0.20
CA SER A 138 12.51 4.66 0.30
C SER A 138 11.03 4.26 0.27
N CYS A 139 10.12 5.19 0.55
CA CYS A 139 8.68 4.90 0.62
C CYS A 139 8.13 4.33 -0.70
N GLU A 140 8.57 4.85 -1.85
CA GLU A 140 8.16 4.34 -3.16
C GLU A 140 8.66 2.91 -3.38
N ASP A 141 9.85 2.58 -2.89
CA ASP A 141 10.41 1.23 -3.00
C ASP A 141 9.63 0.24 -2.12
N TYR A 142 9.31 0.59 -0.87
CA TYR A 142 8.49 -0.23 0.03
C TYR A 142 7.11 -0.51 -0.58
N ALA A 143 6.47 0.53 -1.09
CA ALA A 143 5.16 0.45 -1.74
C ALA A 143 5.22 -0.40 -3.01
N ALA A 144 6.23 -0.21 -3.85
CA ALA A 144 6.39 -1.00 -5.07
C ALA A 144 6.67 -2.47 -4.77
N ALA A 145 7.56 -2.78 -3.81
CA ALA A 145 7.87 -4.14 -3.40
C ALA A 145 6.66 -4.88 -2.85
N LEU A 146 5.88 -4.24 -1.97
CA LEU A 146 4.66 -4.83 -1.44
C LEU A 146 3.59 -5.01 -2.52
N THR A 147 3.40 -4.02 -3.39
CA THR A 147 2.46 -4.10 -4.52
C THR A 147 2.82 -5.27 -5.43
N LEU A 148 4.09 -5.39 -5.84
CA LEU A 148 4.55 -6.48 -6.69
C LEU A 148 4.34 -7.84 -6.02
N LEU A 149 4.76 -8.02 -4.77
CA LEU A 149 4.57 -9.28 -4.05
C LEU A 149 3.09 -9.69 -4.00
N LEU A 150 2.19 -8.76 -3.68
CA LEU A 150 0.76 -9.04 -3.63
C LEU A 150 0.18 -9.41 -5.00
N GLN A 151 0.58 -8.71 -6.05
CA GLN A 151 0.20 -9.06 -7.43
C GLN A 151 0.69 -10.46 -7.81
N ARG A 152 1.94 -10.80 -7.45
CA ARG A 152 2.50 -12.14 -7.67
C ARG A 152 1.81 -13.24 -6.85
N MET A 153 1.22 -12.88 -5.71
CA MET A 153 0.37 -13.76 -4.92
C MET A 153 -1.08 -13.89 -5.46
N GLY A 154 -1.41 -13.20 -6.57
CA GLY A 154 -2.73 -13.25 -7.19
C GLY A 154 -3.74 -12.25 -6.66
N PHE A 155 -3.31 -11.25 -5.87
CA PHE A 155 -4.19 -10.18 -5.40
C PHE A 155 -4.26 -9.02 -6.40
N GLU A 156 -5.44 -8.40 -6.48
CA GLU A 156 -5.56 -7.05 -7.03
C GLU A 156 -4.92 -6.07 -6.04
N ALA A 157 -3.70 -5.62 -6.33
CA ALA A 157 -2.99 -4.62 -5.54
C ALA A 157 -2.54 -3.44 -6.42
N ARG A 158 -2.57 -2.24 -5.83
CA ARG A 158 -2.22 -0.98 -6.48
C ARG A 158 -1.20 -0.21 -5.65
N TYR A 159 -0.25 0.39 -6.35
CA TYR A 159 0.62 1.41 -5.81
C TYR A 159 -0.15 2.73 -5.69
N VAL A 160 0.01 3.43 -4.58
CA VAL A 160 -0.71 4.67 -4.26
C VAL A 160 0.31 5.79 -4.07
N PRO A 161 0.50 6.68 -5.06
CA PRO A 161 1.22 7.93 -4.85
C PRO A 161 0.36 8.90 -4.04
N GLY A 162 0.97 9.60 -3.10
CA GLY A 162 0.25 10.54 -2.28
C GLY A 162 1.14 11.40 -1.40
N LEU A 163 0.54 11.96 -0.37
CA LEU A 163 1.23 12.70 0.67
C LEU A 163 1.01 12.04 2.03
N THR A 164 1.96 12.20 2.94
CA THR A 164 1.77 11.94 4.36
C THR A 164 2.28 13.09 5.22
N ILE A 165 1.85 13.14 6.49
CA ILE A 165 2.32 14.15 7.45
C ILE A 165 3.72 13.77 7.94
N SER A 166 4.69 14.66 7.71
CA SER A 166 6.03 14.53 8.25
C SER A 166 6.07 14.72 9.77
N VAL A 167 7.20 14.35 10.39
CA VAL A 167 7.45 14.61 11.82
C VAL A 167 7.39 16.10 12.21
N LYS A 168 7.49 17.01 11.23
CA LYS A 168 7.39 18.46 11.43
C LYS A 168 5.95 18.98 11.34
N GLY A 169 5.00 18.15 10.91
CA GLY A 169 3.60 18.51 10.73
C GLY A 169 3.22 18.93 9.31
N ASP A 170 4.21 19.12 8.43
CA ASP A 170 3.97 19.45 7.02
C ASP A 170 3.72 18.19 6.18
N PHE A 171 2.87 18.29 5.16
CA PHE A 171 2.68 17.23 4.17
C PHE A 171 3.90 17.12 3.25
N VAL A 172 4.33 15.89 3.00
CA VAL A 172 5.46 15.54 2.13
C VAL A 172 5.08 14.38 1.22
N ASP A 173 5.78 14.25 0.09
CA ASP A 173 5.63 13.14 -0.83
C ASP A 173 5.77 11.80 -0.13
N HIS A 174 4.85 10.91 -0.46
CA HIS A 174 4.80 9.57 0.10
C HIS A 174 4.17 8.58 -0.88
N ALA A 175 4.38 7.30 -0.60
CA ALA A 175 3.76 6.24 -1.35
C ALA A 175 3.51 5.02 -0.47
N TRP A 176 2.42 4.31 -0.76
CA TRP A 176 2.03 3.08 -0.07
C TRP A 176 1.27 2.15 -0.99
N THR A 177 0.74 1.05 -0.47
CA THR A 177 0.02 0.02 -1.24
C THR A 177 -1.45 0.00 -0.85
N ALA A 178 -2.31 -0.31 -1.80
CA ALA A 178 -3.68 -0.74 -1.55
C ALA A 178 -3.91 -2.15 -2.11
N VAL A 179 -4.73 -2.95 -1.45
CA VAL A 179 -5.05 -4.32 -1.89
C VAL A 179 -6.52 -4.61 -1.70
N LYS A 180 -7.07 -5.42 -2.59
CA LYS A 180 -8.43 -5.95 -2.50
C LYS A 180 -8.42 -7.33 -1.85
N ILE A 181 -9.23 -7.52 -0.80
CA ILE A 181 -9.53 -8.82 -0.20
C ILE A 181 -11.04 -9.05 -0.33
N GLY A 182 -11.43 -10.10 -1.05
CA GLY A 182 -12.82 -10.30 -1.46
C GLY A 182 -13.30 -9.14 -2.33
N TYR A 183 -14.27 -8.37 -1.84
CA TYR A 183 -14.83 -7.21 -2.55
C TYR A 183 -14.40 -5.86 -1.96
N THR A 184 -13.54 -5.86 -0.94
CA THR A 184 -13.18 -4.65 -0.19
C THR A 184 -11.72 -4.29 -0.41
N TRP A 185 -11.49 -3.02 -0.72
CA TRP A 185 -10.14 -2.44 -0.81
C TRP A 185 -9.67 -1.98 0.57
N TYR A 186 -8.36 -2.07 0.79
CA TYR A 186 -7.71 -1.66 2.03
C TYR A 186 -6.34 -1.04 1.74
N HIS A 187 -5.95 -0.09 2.58
CA HIS A 187 -4.60 0.47 2.56
C HIS A 187 -3.62 -0.33 3.41
N LEU A 188 -2.37 -0.34 2.96
CA LEU A 188 -1.19 -0.96 3.56
C LEU A 188 -0.02 0.01 3.44
N ASP A 189 0.41 0.61 4.55
CA ASP A 189 1.62 1.45 4.59
C ASP A 189 2.72 0.73 5.37
N SER A 190 3.58 0.02 4.65
CA SER A 190 4.67 -0.76 5.24
C SER A 190 5.83 0.12 5.71
N GLN A 191 6.05 1.27 5.07
CA GLN A 191 7.15 2.16 5.43
C GLN A 191 6.85 2.92 6.73
N LEU A 192 5.63 3.45 6.89
CA LEU A 192 5.25 4.11 8.13
C LEU A 192 5.10 3.13 9.29
N GLU A 193 4.68 1.88 9.03
CA GLU A 193 4.68 0.83 10.06
C GLU A 193 6.09 0.52 10.56
N ASP A 194 7.06 0.34 9.66
CA ASP A 194 8.47 0.14 10.01
C ASP A 194 8.99 1.29 10.91
N ASN A 195 8.65 2.54 10.58
CA ASN A 195 9.02 3.72 11.36
C ASN A 195 8.47 3.71 12.81
N VAL A 196 7.36 3.01 13.07
CA VAL A 196 6.72 2.97 14.39
C VAL A 196 6.97 1.67 15.16
N ILE A 197 7.70 0.69 14.60
CA ILE A 197 8.13 -0.51 15.33
C ILE A 197 8.99 -0.11 16.54
N ARG A 198 8.71 -0.74 17.69
CA ARG A 198 9.45 -0.55 18.94
C ARG A 198 9.78 -1.92 19.52
N SER A 199 11.03 -2.11 19.96
CA SER A 199 11.48 -3.37 20.58
C SER A 199 11.06 -4.60 19.77
N ASP A 200 11.33 -4.56 18.47
CA ASP A 200 10.99 -5.59 17.49
C ASP A 200 9.53 -6.04 17.53
N THR A 201 8.62 -5.16 17.94
CA THR A 201 7.17 -5.43 18.01
C THR A 201 6.45 -4.61 16.95
N ILE A 202 5.74 -5.31 16.05
CA ILE A 202 4.85 -4.72 15.05
C ILE A 202 3.44 -4.58 15.65
N ALA A 203 2.78 -3.46 15.40
CA ALA A 203 1.47 -3.12 15.99
C ALA A 203 0.32 -3.08 14.96
N TYR A 204 0.63 -3.18 13.67
CA TYR A 204 -0.34 -3.20 12.58
C TYR A 204 -1.21 -1.93 12.53
N ARG A 205 -0.57 -0.79 12.80
CA ARG A 205 -1.17 0.55 12.74
C ARG A 205 -1.60 0.90 11.33
N TYR A 206 -0.87 0.47 10.30
CA TYR A 206 -1.18 0.76 8.90
C TYR A 206 -1.50 -0.49 8.08
N PHE A 207 -1.88 -1.58 8.75
CA PHE A 207 -2.27 -2.82 8.10
C PHE A 207 -3.79 -2.88 7.86
N LEU A 208 -4.18 -3.04 6.59
CA LEU A 208 -5.55 -3.20 6.09
C LEU A 208 -6.54 -2.16 6.63
N LYS A 209 -6.25 -0.88 6.35
CA LYS A 209 -7.01 0.28 6.85
C LYS A 209 -7.97 0.86 5.84
N SER A 210 -9.04 1.49 6.34
CA SER A 210 -10.03 2.23 5.55
C SER A 210 -9.53 3.60 5.10
N ASP A 211 -10.25 4.20 4.16
CA ASP A 211 -10.04 5.60 3.74
C ASP A 211 -10.20 6.53 4.95
N GLU A 212 -11.25 6.35 5.76
CA GLU A 212 -11.50 7.17 6.95
C GLU A 212 -10.31 7.16 7.92
N TYR A 213 -9.69 6.00 8.11
CA TYR A 213 -8.52 5.88 8.98
C TYR A 213 -7.30 6.58 8.37
N MET A 214 -7.01 6.30 7.10
CA MET A 214 -5.82 6.84 6.43
C MET A 214 -5.92 8.34 6.17
N LEU A 215 -7.12 8.91 6.02
CA LEU A 215 -7.30 10.36 5.84
C LEU A 215 -6.87 11.19 7.06
N ALA A 216 -6.59 10.57 8.20
CA ALA A 216 -6.01 11.28 9.34
C ALA A 216 -4.64 11.89 8.99
N ASP A 217 -3.80 11.16 8.27
CA ASP A 217 -2.41 11.56 7.95
C ASP A 217 -2.01 11.39 6.48
N HIS A 218 -2.87 10.86 5.59
CA HIS A 218 -2.58 10.66 4.16
C HIS A 218 -3.51 11.42 3.21
N ARG A 219 -2.99 11.77 2.02
CA ARG A 219 -3.76 12.32 0.90
C ARG A 219 -3.42 11.58 -0.39
N TRP A 220 -4.42 11.07 -1.09
CA TRP A 220 -4.29 10.40 -2.40
C TRP A 220 -5.52 10.67 -3.25
N GLY A 221 -5.44 10.35 -4.55
CA GLY A 221 -6.59 10.42 -5.46
C GLY A 221 -7.31 11.77 -5.42
N GLU A 222 -8.64 11.74 -5.33
CA GLU A 222 -9.46 12.94 -5.22
C GLU A 222 -9.15 13.79 -3.98
N ASN A 223 -8.74 13.16 -2.87
CA ASN A 223 -8.39 13.89 -1.65
C ASN A 223 -7.07 14.66 -1.80
N LEU A 224 -6.13 14.13 -2.57
CA LEU A 224 -4.91 14.83 -2.96
C LEU A 224 -5.22 15.99 -3.91
N ILE A 225 -6.06 15.76 -4.92
CA ILE A 225 -6.50 16.83 -5.83
C ILE A 225 -7.18 17.97 -5.06
N ARG A 226 -8.08 17.64 -4.12
CA ARG A 226 -8.77 18.62 -3.29
C ARG A 226 -7.85 19.37 -2.33
N TYR A 227 -6.79 18.71 -1.85
CA TYR A 227 -5.80 19.35 -0.97
C TYR A 227 -5.07 20.50 -1.68
N GLY A 228 -4.89 20.41 -3.01
CA GLY A 228 -4.29 21.44 -3.84
C GLY A 228 -2.78 21.30 -3.97
N GLY A 229 -2.10 22.30 -4.53
CA GLY A 229 -0.64 22.30 -4.70
C GLY A 229 -0.11 21.47 -5.88
N LEU A 230 -0.98 21.10 -6.81
CA LEU A 230 -0.66 20.27 -7.99
C LEU A 230 -0.80 21.06 -9.30
N THR A 231 0.00 20.71 -10.31
CA THR A 231 -0.18 21.22 -11.68
C THR A 231 -1.34 20.52 -12.39
N ALA A 232 -1.75 21.05 -13.54
CA ALA A 232 -2.82 20.45 -14.35
C ALA A 232 -2.44 19.04 -14.84
N GLU A 233 -1.16 18.84 -15.18
CA GLU A 233 -0.61 17.55 -15.62
C GLU A 233 -0.66 16.52 -14.50
N GLN A 234 -0.27 16.91 -13.28
CA GLN A 234 -0.33 16.03 -12.10
C GLN A 234 -1.77 15.62 -11.77
N ILE A 235 -2.72 16.57 -11.85
CA ILE A 235 -4.14 16.29 -11.63
C ILE A 235 -4.66 15.30 -12.68
N ALA A 236 -4.33 15.51 -13.96
CA ALA A 236 -4.73 14.62 -15.05
C ALA A 236 -4.16 13.21 -14.85
N GLU A 237 -2.88 13.09 -14.49
CA GLU A 237 -2.24 11.81 -14.21
C GLU A 237 -2.93 11.05 -13.07
N ILE A 238 -3.30 11.76 -11.98
CA ILE A 238 -4.04 11.15 -10.87
C ILE A 238 -5.40 10.63 -11.34
N GLN A 239 -6.16 11.44 -12.09
CA GLN A 239 -7.50 11.08 -12.53
C GLN A 239 -7.52 9.88 -13.49
N GLU A 240 -6.51 9.77 -14.34
CA GLU A 240 -6.39 8.69 -15.31
C GLU A 240 -5.86 7.39 -14.67
N ASN A 241 -4.87 7.48 -13.79
CA ASN A 241 -4.07 6.32 -13.40
C ASN A 241 -4.12 5.97 -11.91
N TYR A 242 -4.41 6.94 -11.02
CA TYR A 242 -4.22 6.78 -9.56
C TYR A 242 -5.49 7.02 -8.74
N LEU A 243 -6.66 6.90 -9.35
CA LEU A 243 -7.91 6.76 -8.61
C LEU A 243 -8.01 5.34 -8.03
N LEU A 244 -8.35 5.28 -6.74
CA LEU A 244 -8.52 4.05 -5.98
C LEU A 244 -10.00 3.88 -5.62
N PRO A 245 -10.58 2.67 -5.78
CA PRO A 245 -11.91 2.38 -5.22
C PRO A 245 -11.91 2.61 -3.70
N ALA A 246 -13.05 3.02 -3.15
CA ALA A 246 -13.14 3.37 -1.74
C ALA A 246 -12.80 2.18 -0.81
N CYS A 247 -11.93 2.42 0.17
CA CYS A 247 -11.66 1.47 1.26
C CYS A 247 -12.65 1.73 2.41
N THR A 248 -13.80 1.05 2.37
CA THR A 248 -14.98 1.43 3.18
C THR A 248 -14.93 1.00 4.65
N ALA A 249 -14.05 0.08 5.04
CA ALA A 249 -13.98 -0.43 6.40
C ALA A 249 -12.56 -0.86 6.78
N ASN A 250 -12.25 -0.78 8.08
CA ASN A 250 -11.01 -1.33 8.61
C ASN A 250 -11.13 -2.85 8.70
N PHE A 251 -10.07 -3.58 8.36
CA PHE A 251 -9.96 -4.97 8.75
C PHE A 251 -9.66 -5.09 10.24
N ARG A 252 -10.00 -6.24 10.84
CA ARG A 252 -9.67 -6.51 12.25
C ARG A 252 -8.15 -6.43 12.42
N THR A 253 -7.70 -5.51 13.26
CA THR A 253 -6.26 -5.33 13.51
C THR A 253 -5.72 -6.58 14.23
N PRO A 254 -4.67 -7.23 13.71
CA PRO A 254 -4.02 -8.34 14.40
C PRO A 254 -3.46 -7.92 15.75
N ALA A 255 -3.31 -8.87 16.68
CA ALA A 255 -2.63 -8.58 17.93
C ALA A 255 -1.15 -8.24 17.65
N PRO A 256 -0.57 -7.26 18.37
CA PRO A 256 0.86 -6.98 18.24
C PRO A 256 1.70 -8.23 18.44
N THR A 257 2.74 -8.39 17.63
CA THR A 257 3.63 -9.56 17.68
C THR A 257 5.07 -9.15 17.50
N HIS A 258 5.98 -10.05 17.86
CA HIS A 258 7.39 -9.88 17.58
C HIS A 258 7.65 -10.08 16.08
N LEU A 259 8.31 -9.10 15.45
CA LEU A 259 8.82 -9.15 14.09
C LEU A 259 10.34 -8.91 14.12
N GLN A 260 11.13 -9.96 13.91
CA GLN A 260 12.59 -9.86 13.86
C GLN A 260 13.01 -9.17 12.56
N GLN A 261 13.51 -7.94 12.65
CA GLN A 261 14.07 -7.24 11.49
C GLN A 261 15.47 -7.77 11.16
N THR A 262 15.78 -7.84 9.88
CA THR A 262 17.12 -8.16 9.39
C THR A 262 18.12 -7.07 9.80
N PRO A 263 19.35 -7.44 10.16
CA PRO A 263 20.37 -6.44 10.47
C PRO A 263 20.61 -5.49 9.29
N ARG A 264 20.64 -4.19 9.58
CA ARG A 264 20.89 -3.16 8.57
C ARG A 264 22.23 -3.40 7.87
N LYS A 265 22.18 -3.58 6.55
CA LYS A 265 23.37 -3.77 5.71
C LYS A 265 24.11 -2.44 5.51
N ASN A 266 25.43 -2.48 5.36
CA ASN A 266 26.20 -1.31 4.96
C ASN A 266 25.91 -0.98 3.49
N ARG A 267 25.17 0.11 3.25
CA ARG A 267 24.76 0.54 1.90
C ARG A 267 25.95 0.70 0.93
N LYS A 268 27.09 1.23 1.40
CA LYS A 268 28.28 1.41 0.54
C LYS A 268 28.86 0.07 0.09
N GLU A 269 28.88 -0.92 0.98
CA GLU A 269 29.36 -2.27 0.66
C GLU A 269 28.42 -2.99 -0.30
N VAL A 270 27.11 -2.80 -0.14
CA VAL A 270 26.11 -3.36 -1.07
C VAL A 270 26.31 -2.78 -2.47
N ILE A 271 26.45 -1.45 -2.59
CA ILE A 271 26.74 -0.80 -3.88
C ILE A 271 28.04 -1.31 -4.49
N ALA A 272 29.11 -1.45 -3.70
CA ALA A 272 30.39 -1.95 -4.20
C ALA A 272 30.26 -3.37 -4.78
N LYS A 273 29.52 -4.26 -4.10
CA LYS A 273 29.25 -5.62 -4.58
C LYS A 273 28.40 -5.66 -5.85
N ILE A 274 27.40 -4.77 -5.96
CA ILE A 274 26.60 -4.65 -7.19
C ILE A 274 27.49 -4.21 -8.34
N ASN A 275 28.26 -3.13 -8.16
CA ASN A 275 29.17 -2.61 -9.19
C ASN A 275 30.23 -3.64 -9.62
N GLU A 276 30.75 -4.43 -8.69
CA GLU A 276 31.66 -5.53 -9.00
C GLU A 276 31.00 -6.58 -9.89
N LYS A 277 29.76 -7.01 -9.58
CA LYS A 277 29.00 -7.94 -10.42
C LYS A 277 28.75 -7.37 -11.81
N MET A 278 28.33 -6.11 -11.90
CA MET A 278 28.10 -5.43 -13.18
C MET A 278 29.37 -5.41 -14.03
N LYS A 279 30.51 -5.02 -13.43
CA LYS A 279 31.81 -5.01 -14.10
C LYS A 279 32.26 -6.41 -14.57
N LEU A 280 32.05 -7.43 -13.73
CA LEU A 280 32.38 -8.82 -14.09
C LEU A 280 31.52 -9.33 -15.25
N TYR A 281 30.24 -8.92 -15.30
CA TYR A 281 29.38 -9.21 -16.44
C TYR A 281 29.91 -8.53 -17.71
N GLU A 282 30.23 -7.23 -17.66
CA GLU A 282 30.72 -6.48 -18.83
C GLU A 282 32.04 -7.03 -19.37
N GLN A 283 32.93 -7.51 -18.50
CA GLN A 283 34.17 -8.17 -18.89
C GLN A 283 33.94 -9.49 -19.65
N LYS A 284 32.83 -10.18 -19.40
CA LYS A 284 32.52 -11.49 -20.00
C LYS A 284 31.61 -11.38 -21.23
N GLN A 285 30.63 -10.48 -21.19
CA GLN A 285 29.54 -10.40 -22.15
C GLN A 285 29.55 -9.11 -22.99
N GLY A 286 30.50 -8.20 -22.72
CA GLY A 286 30.56 -6.90 -23.36
C GLY A 286 29.86 -5.80 -22.55
N ARG A 287 30.22 -4.55 -22.87
CA ARG A 287 29.70 -3.35 -22.19
C ARG A 287 28.18 -3.29 -22.30
N LEU A 288 27.51 -2.92 -21.21
CA LEU A 288 26.07 -2.69 -21.24
C LEU A 288 25.76 -1.35 -21.93
N ASP A 289 24.78 -1.36 -22.84
CA ASP A 289 24.29 -0.14 -23.48
C ASP A 289 23.58 0.75 -22.46
N GLU A 290 23.62 2.06 -22.65
CA GLU A 290 22.88 3.00 -21.80
C GLU A 290 21.38 2.66 -21.80
N ALA A 291 20.76 2.65 -20.62
CA ALA A 291 19.37 2.30 -20.45
C ALA A 291 18.68 3.38 -19.63
N GLU A 292 17.55 3.87 -20.13
CA GLU A 292 16.66 4.73 -19.38
C GLU A 292 15.91 3.90 -18.34
N LEU A 293 15.99 4.32 -17.08
CA LEU A 293 15.32 3.62 -15.98
C LEU A 293 13.93 4.23 -15.77
N ASN A 294 12.90 3.38 -15.71
CA ASN A 294 11.57 3.80 -15.30
C ASN A 294 11.50 3.94 -13.76
N ILE A 295 12.04 5.04 -13.23
CA ILE A 295 12.17 5.28 -11.78
C ILE A 295 11.64 6.63 -11.31
N THR A 296 11.16 7.47 -12.23
CA THR A 296 10.56 8.76 -11.91
C THR A 296 9.26 8.55 -11.12
N PRO A 297 9.12 9.09 -9.91
CA PRO A 297 7.90 8.95 -9.11
C PRO A 297 6.67 9.45 -9.88
N PRO A 298 5.61 8.64 -10.00
CA PRO A 298 4.35 9.09 -10.57
C PRO A 298 3.80 10.28 -9.82
N VAL A 299 3.05 11.14 -10.52
CA VAL A 299 2.45 12.37 -10.00
C VAL A 299 3.49 13.44 -9.63
N PHE A 300 4.50 13.13 -8.83
CA PHE A 300 5.40 14.14 -8.27
C PHE A 300 6.67 14.38 -9.09
N GLY A 301 7.05 13.42 -9.94
CA GLY A 301 8.27 13.46 -10.73
C GLY A 301 9.52 13.70 -9.86
N ASP A 302 10.54 14.32 -10.45
CA ASP A 302 11.76 14.71 -9.72
C ASP A 302 11.59 16.01 -8.92
N THR A 303 10.45 16.69 -9.09
CA THR A 303 10.22 18.03 -8.52
C THR A 303 9.55 17.99 -7.16
N GLY A 304 8.82 16.91 -6.88
CA GLY A 304 8.08 16.72 -5.64
C GLY A 304 6.79 17.54 -5.57
N TYR A 305 6.11 17.45 -4.43
CA TYR A 305 4.95 18.26 -4.09
C TYR A 305 5.28 19.69 -3.67
N GLY A 306 4.45 20.64 -4.10
CA GLY A 306 4.53 22.06 -3.73
C GLY A 306 5.03 22.97 -4.84
N PRO A 307 4.94 24.30 -4.66
CA PRO A 307 5.44 25.25 -5.64
C PRO A 307 6.95 25.10 -5.80
N LYS A 308 7.42 25.19 -7.05
CA LYS A 308 8.86 25.36 -7.33
C LYS A 308 9.24 26.77 -6.88
N ASP A 309 10.17 26.86 -5.93
CA ASP A 309 10.80 28.12 -5.55
C ASP A 309 11.42 28.83 -6.78
#